data_AF-A0A960VPC3-F1
#
_entry.id   AF-A0A960VPC3-F1
#
_cell.length_a   1.000
_cell.length_b   1.000
_cell.length_c   1.000
_cell.angle_alpha   90.00
_cell.angle_beta   90.00
_cell.angle_gamma   90.00
#
_symmetry.space_group_name_H-M   'P 1'
#
loop_
_entity.id
_entity.type
_entity.pdbx_description
1 polymer ?
#
loop_
_entity_poly.entity_id
_entity_poly.type
_entity_poly.pdbx_seq_one_letter_code
_entity_poly.pdbx_strand_id
1 'polypeptide(L)'
;VARDPVLGRTLWTLPLKSVRCTIRIAPWDPTIVLLNAPIGERHYQPLQARDRATGELLWWVEPDTDQLVRALGDEVMEGYPMGCCAFDFGDIDGDGALEIVAVFRHSRNYPAAVCLVNRDGRRLRQYANRGHLMAVAVADIDGDGKDEALATGVNNAPAYNGPTVIALDDTYWSGASVDSLCNPGCSEPDSSLARVVFGTMPEEYQAVMGSLRISGNGFQVVSGPDGVSRIALQTYSGRQGTDMNIVFDNRFNPLSADISDTYRGVLLAAGADSLLDSGPANEAWREAWVAGAGRFGAGTMGAGR
;
A
#
# COMPACT_ATOMS: atom_id res chain seq x y z
N VAL A 1 -0.91 -26.00 1.04
CA VAL A 1 -0.35 -27.31 0.61
C VAL A 1 0.25 -27.12 -0.77
N ALA A 2 1.53 -27.42 -0.94
CA ALA A 2 2.15 -27.43 -2.27
C ALA A 2 1.95 -28.82 -2.90
N ARG A 3 1.58 -28.85 -4.19
CA ARG A 3 1.31 -30.08 -4.93
C ARG A 3 2.06 -30.09 -6.25
N ASP A 4 2.48 -31.28 -6.65
CA ASP A 4 2.96 -31.54 -8.00
C ASP A 4 1.82 -31.30 -9.01
N PRO A 5 2.03 -30.48 -10.06
CA PRO A 5 0.97 -30.10 -10.99
C PRO A 5 0.56 -31.25 -11.94
N VAL A 6 1.40 -32.28 -12.11
CA VAL A 6 1.16 -33.40 -13.02
C VAL A 6 0.55 -34.59 -12.27
N LEU A 7 1.15 -34.96 -11.14
CA LEU A 7 0.81 -36.14 -10.36
C LEU A 7 -0.15 -35.84 -9.20
N GLY A 8 -0.39 -34.57 -8.88
CA GLY A 8 -1.27 -34.14 -7.78
C GLY A 8 -0.74 -34.47 -6.37
N ARG A 9 0.46 -35.04 -6.28
CA ARG A 9 1.09 -35.46 -5.01
C ARG A 9 1.43 -34.25 -4.16
N THR A 10 1.16 -34.33 -2.87
CA THR A 10 1.62 -33.32 -1.91
C THR A 10 3.14 -33.36 -1.86
N LEU A 11 3.77 -32.21 -2.16
CA LEU A 11 5.22 -32.04 -2.00
C LEU A 11 5.54 -31.74 -0.54
N TRP A 12 4.89 -30.70 -0.01
CA TRP A 12 5.03 -30.29 1.39
C TRP A 12 3.81 -29.48 1.82
N THR A 13 3.65 -29.34 3.14
CA THR A 13 2.58 -28.57 3.76
C THR A 13 3.16 -27.67 4.83
N LEU A 14 2.81 -26.39 4.77
CA LEU A 14 3.00 -25.48 5.89
C LEU A 14 1.74 -25.54 6.76
N PRO A 15 1.87 -25.84 8.06
CA PRO A 15 0.74 -25.85 9.00
C PRO A 15 0.35 -24.40 9.35
N LEU A 16 -0.20 -23.69 8.38
CA LEU A 16 -0.60 -22.30 8.54
C LEU A 16 -1.98 -22.22 9.22
N LYS A 17 -2.07 -21.43 10.28
CA LYS A 17 -3.35 -20.99 10.86
C LYS A 17 -3.86 -19.68 10.23
N SER A 18 -3.10 -19.07 9.32
CA SER A 18 -3.41 -17.76 8.74
C SER A 18 -4.33 -17.87 7.51
N VAL A 19 -5.21 -16.88 7.35
CA VAL A 19 -6.32 -16.89 6.38
C VAL A 19 -5.97 -16.19 5.06
N ARG A 20 -4.82 -15.48 4.97
CA ARG A 20 -4.36 -14.84 3.73
C ARG A 20 -2.87 -15.03 3.53
N CYS A 21 -2.52 -15.81 2.52
CA CYS A 21 -1.15 -15.95 2.02
C CYS A 21 -1.12 -15.59 0.54
N THR A 22 -0.23 -14.67 0.19
CA THR A 22 0.23 -14.41 -1.16
C THR A 22 1.38 -15.36 -1.44
N ILE A 23 1.29 -16.11 -2.54
CA ILE A 23 2.31 -17.06 -2.97
C ILE A 23 2.58 -16.78 -4.44
N ARG A 24 3.85 -16.59 -4.81
CA ARG A 24 4.29 -16.36 -6.18
C ARG A 24 5.55 -17.17 -6.46
N ILE A 25 5.71 -17.66 -7.68
CA ILE A 25 6.97 -18.24 -8.14
C ILE A 25 7.91 -17.06 -8.45
N ALA A 26 9.19 -17.17 -8.09
CA ALA A 26 10.15 -16.13 -8.40
C ALA A 26 10.34 -16.02 -9.93
N PRO A 27 10.22 -14.83 -10.54
CA PRO A 27 10.35 -14.68 -11.99
C PRO A 27 11.73 -15.06 -12.54
N TRP A 28 12.78 -14.91 -11.74
CA TRP A 28 14.16 -15.22 -12.13
C TRP A 28 14.55 -16.69 -11.90
N ASP A 29 13.81 -17.43 -11.06
CA ASP A 29 14.10 -18.83 -10.76
C ASP A 29 12.81 -19.61 -10.42
N PRO A 30 12.31 -20.48 -11.31
CA PRO A 30 11.06 -21.21 -11.09
C PRO A 30 11.15 -22.28 -10.00
N THR A 31 12.34 -22.56 -9.47
CA THR A 31 12.57 -23.44 -8.32
C THR A 31 12.31 -22.73 -7.00
N ILE A 32 12.20 -21.40 -6.99
CA ILE A 32 11.96 -20.60 -5.79
C ILE A 32 10.48 -20.20 -5.72
N VAL A 33 9.89 -20.36 -4.55
CA VAL A 33 8.57 -19.82 -4.22
C VAL A 33 8.69 -18.77 -3.12
N LEU A 34 8.05 -17.62 -3.35
CA LEU A 34 7.95 -16.53 -2.40
C LEU A 34 6.57 -16.54 -1.74
N LEU A 35 6.55 -16.37 -0.43
CA LEU A 35 5.31 -16.35 0.35
C LEU A 35 5.45 -15.60 1.67
N ASN A 36 4.33 -15.03 2.12
CA ASN A 36 4.18 -14.48 3.45
C ASN A 36 3.57 -15.52 4.40
N ALA A 37 4.41 -16.11 5.24
CA ALA A 37 4.05 -17.16 6.19
C ALA A 37 4.80 -16.96 7.52
N PRO A 38 4.35 -17.55 8.64
CA PRO A 38 5.16 -17.66 9.84
C PRO A 38 6.44 -18.50 9.65
N ILE A 39 7.47 -18.25 10.46
CA ILE A 39 8.64 -19.12 10.61
C ILE A 39 8.65 -19.69 12.03
N GLY A 40 8.71 -21.02 12.14
CA GLY A 40 8.69 -21.71 13.43
C GLY A 40 7.41 -21.39 14.22
N GLU A 41 7.57 -21.14 15.52
CA GLU A 41 6.45 -20.81 16.43
C GLU A 41 6.12 -19.31 16.47
N ARG A 42 6.83 -18.49 15.68
CA ARG A 42 6.69 -17.04 15.76
C ARG A 42 5.37 -16.58 15.15
N HIS A 43 4.71 -15.60 15.78
CA HIS A 43 3.44 -15.06 15.30
C HIS A 43 3.59 -13.99 14.20
N TYR A 44 4.82 -13.61 13.83
CA TYR A 44 5.09 -12.70 12.73
C TYR A 44 5.24 -13.43 11.40
N GLN A 45 4.97 -12.73 10.29
CA GLN A 45 4.94 -13.32 8.95
C GLN A 45 5.95 -12.61 8.05
N PRO A 46 7.24 -12.99 8.04
CA PRO A 46 8.19 -12.38 7.10
C PRO A 46 7.84 -12.77 5.66
N LEU A 47 8.42 -12.05 4.69
CA LEU A 47 8.51 -12.58 3.34
C LEU A 47 9.61 -13.63 3.31
N GLN A 48 9.31 -14.80 2.74
CA GLN A 48 10.25 -15.92 2.69
C GLN A 48 10.40 -16.41 1.27
N ALA A 49 11.61 -16.81 0.91
CA ALA A 49 11.86 -17.69 -0.22
C ALA A 49 12.05 -19.12 0.26
N ARG A 50 11.40 -20.05 -0.42
CA ARG A 50 11.55 -21.47 -0.18
C ARG A 50 11.86 -22.20 -1.47
N ASP A 51 12.61 -23.29 -1.35
CA ASP A 51 12.69 -24.25 -2.42
C ASP A 51 11.29 -24.81 -2.68
N ARG A 52 10.85 -24.74 -3.92
CA ARG A 52 9.49 -25.09 -4.33
C ARG A 52 9.24 -26.60 -4.24
N ALA A 53 10.26 -27.42 -4.43
CA ALA A 53 10.14 -28.88 -4.41
C ALA A 53 10.13 -29.44 -2.99
N THR A 54 11.01 -28.93 -2.12
CA THR A 54 11.25 -29.46 -0.77
C THR A 54 10.53 -28.66 0.31
N GLY A 55 10.27 -27.37 0.06
CA GLY A 55 9.75 -26.43 1.05
C GLY A 55 10.82 -25.92 2.01
N GLU A 56 12.10 -26.23 1.76
CA GLU A 56 13.24 -25.73 2.54
C GLU A 56 13.28 -24.19 2.53
N LEU A 57 13.58 -23.58 3.66
CA LEU A 57 13.74 -22.14 3.76
C LEU A 57 15.09 -21.74 3.17
N LEU A 58 15.08 -20.94 2.10
CA LEU A 58 16.29 -20.43 1.47
C LEU A 58 16.74 -19.13 2.15
N TRP A 59 15.80 -18.20 2.28
CA TRP A 59 16.01 -16.93 2.97
C TRP A 59 14.68 -16.32 3.41
N TRP A 60 14.76 -15.29 4.26
CA TRP A 60 13.60 -14.50 4.66
C TRP A 60 14.02 -13.06 4.96
N VAL A 61 13.07 -12.15 4.89
CA VAL A 61 13.28 -10.71 5.12
C VAL A 61 12.14 -10.12 5.95
N GLU A 62 12.50 -9.15 6.77
CA GLU A 62 11.62 -8.38 7.66
C GLU A 62 11.91 -6.88 7.52
N PRO A 63 11.03 -5.99 8.02
CA PRO A 63 11.30 -4.57 7.98
C PRO A 63 12.34 -4.17 9.02
N ASP A 64 12.99 -3.03 8.80
CA ASP A 64 13.79 -2.32 9.80
C ASP A 64 12.85 -1.72 10.86
N THR A 65 12.73 -2.37 12.00
CA THR A 65 11.90 -1.89 13.11
C THR A 65 12.51 -0.68 13.81
N ASP A 66 13.83 -0.55 13.81
CA ASP A 66 14.51 0.59 14.44
C ASP A 66 14.22 1.87 13.67
N GLN A 67 14.19 1.82 12.34
CA GLN A 67 13.74 2.95 11.52
C GLN A 67 12.29 3.33 11.82
N LEU A 68 11.40 2.35 11.97
CA LEU A 68 10.00 2.61 12.30
C LEU A 68 9.87 3.32 13.65
N VAL A 69 10.61 2.88 14.66
CA VAL A 69 10.66 3.51 15.98
C VAL A 69 11.21 4.93 15.91
N ARG A 70 12.32 5.16 15.19
CA ARG A 70 12.88 6.51 14.99
C ARG A 70 11.89 7.45 14.29
N ALA A 71 11.12 6.94 13.33
CA ALA A 71 10.20 7.74 12.54
C ALA A 71 8.88 8.04 13.25
N LEU A 72 8.37 7.11 14.06
CA LEU A 72 6.96 7.10 14.48
C LEU A 72 6.75 6.89 15.99
N GLY A 73 7.80 6.72 16.78
CA GLY A 73 7.73 6.43 18.21
C GLY A 73 7.84 4.93 18.52
N ASP A 74 8.18 4.57 19.75
CA ASP A 74 8.29 3.17 20.18
C ASP A 74 6.92 2.53 20.42
N GLU A 75 5.92 3.32 20.82
CA GLU A 75 4.56 2.88 21.12
C GLU A 75 3.86 2.19 19.93
N VAL A 76 4.30 2.48 18.70
CA VAL A 76 3.71 1.93 17.48
C VAL A 76 4.15 0.48 17.22
N MET A 77 5.22 0.03 17.88
CA MET A 77 5.76 -1.32 17.73
C MET A 77 5.43 -2.23 18.93
N GLU A 78 4.65 -1.75 19.89
CA GLU A 78 4.36 -2.50 21.11
C GLU A 78 3.32 -3.62 20.92
N GLY A 79 3.63 -4.78 21.51
CA GLY A 79 2.68 -5.86 21.77
C GLY A 79 2.29 -6.74 20.59
N TYR A 80 2.64 -6.38 19.35
CA TYR A 80 2.20 -7.10 18.16
C TYR A 80 3.26 -7.13 17.04
N PRO A 81 3.33 -8.23 16.26
CA PRO A 81 4.30 -8.34 15.18
C PRO A 81 3.89 -7.59 13.92
N MET A 82 4.87 -7.32 13.06
CA MET A 82 4.65 -6.99 11.66
C MET A 82 4.65 -8.23 10.76
N GLY A 83 3.86 -8.19 9.70
CA GLY A 83 3.83 -9.26 8.69
C GLY A 83 3.77 -8.69 7.28
N CYS A 84 4.43 -9.37 6.34
CA CYS A 84 4.29 -9.11 4.92
C CYS A 84 2.83 -9.38 4.53
N CYS A 85 2.17 -8.37 3.97
CA CYS A 85 0.77 -8.47 3.53
C CYS A 85 0.63 -8.50 2.01
N ALA A 86 1.57 -7.91 1.28
CA ALA A 86 1.60 -7.87 -0.17
C ALA A 86 3.04 -7.77 -0.67
N PHE A 87 3.31 -8.27 -1.86
CA PHE A 87 4.57 -8.06 -2.55
C PHE A 87 4.38 -8.18 -4.07
N ASP A 88 5.25 -7.53 -4.83
CA ASP A 88 5.35 -7.66 -6.29
C ASP A 88 6.79 -7.50 -6.77
N PHE A 89 7.01 -7.55 -8.09
CA PHE A 89 8.33 -7.52 -8.72
C PHE A 89 8.42 -6.38 -9.73
N GLY A 90 9.61 -5.78 -9.86
CA GLY A 90 9.92 -4.81 -10.91
C GLY A 90 11.41 -4.56 -11.02
N ASP A 91 11.82 -3.99 -12.15
CA ASP A 91 13.19 -3.53 -12.44
C ASP A 91 13.31 -2.10 -11.92
N ILE A 92 13.58 -1.99 -10.62
CA ILE A 92 13.52 -0.67 -9.95
C ILE A 92 14.75 0.15 -10.31
N ASP A 93 15.92 -0.47 -10.51
CA ASP A 93 17.15 0.26 -10.82
C ASP A 93 17.51 0.30 -12.32
N GLY A 94 16.76 -0.40 -13.17
CA GLY A 94 16.90 -0.38 -14.62
C GLY A 94 18.04 -1.27 -15.13
N ASP A 95 18.50 -2.24 -14.35
CA ASP A 95 19.59 -3.14 -14.72
C ASP A 95 19.11 -4.40 -15.49
N GLY A 96 17.79 -4.55 -15.65
CA GLY A 96 17.14 -5.70 -16.29
C GLY A 96 16.95 -6.90 -15.37
N ALA A 97 17.46 -6.84 -14.14
CA ALA A 97 17.05 -7.71 -13.06
C ALA A 97 15.71 -7.22 -12.48
N LEU A 98 15.13 -8.03 -11.60
CA LEU A 98 13.87 -7.70 -10.95
C LEU A 98 14.15 -7.80 -9.47
N GLU A 99 13.78 -6.75 -8.77
CA GLU A 99 13.77 -6.67 -7.32
C GLU A 99 12.38 -7.06 -6.81
N ILE A 100 12.27 -7.14 -5.49
CA ILE A 100 11.02 -7.41 -4.81
C ILE A 100 10.62 -6.16 -4.03
N VAL A 101 9.38 -5.74 -4.23
CA VAL A 101 8.74 -4.70 -3.44
C VAL A 101 7.82 -5.37 -2.44
N ALA A 102 8.15 -5.31 -1.15
CA ALA A 102 7.42 -5.98 -0.10
C ALA A 102 6.78 -4.99 0.88
N VAL A 103 5.48 -5.15 1.13
CA VAL A 103 4.74 -4.36 2.11
C VAL A 103 4.57 -5.15 3.39
N PHE A 104 5.09 -4.60 4.48
CA PHE A 104 4.90 -5.10 5.84
C PHE A 104 3.93 -4.19 6.57
N ARG A 105 3.05 -4.77 7.38
CA ARG A 105 2.18 -4.01 8.27
C ARG A 105 2.13 -4.63 9.64
N HIS A 106 1.93 -3.79 10.64
CA HIS A 106 1.65 -4.21 11.98
C HIS A 106 0.34 -5.04 12.01
N SER A 107 0.29 -6.07 12.85
CA SER A 107 -0.84 -7.03 12.80
C SER A 107 -2.12 -6.48 13.44
N ARG A 108 -2.01 -5.45 14.29
CA ARG A 108 -3.16 -4.89 15.03
C ARG A 108 -3.41 -3.41 14.71
N ASN A 109 -2.43 -2.56 15.03
CA ASN A 109 -2.56 -1.11 14.99
C ASN A 109 -2.07 -0.48 13.67
N TYR A 110 -0.84 0.01 13.68
CA TYR A 110 -0.01 0.61 12.65
C TYR A 110 1.42 0.57 13.24
N PRO A 111 2.53 0.63 12.48
CA PRO A 111 2.71 1.22 11.15
C PRO A 111 2.73 0.20 10.01
N ALA A 112 3.12 0.66 8.82
CA ALA A 112 3.52 -0.17 7.69
C ALA A 112 4.90 0.26 7.15
N ALA A 113 5.55 -0.63 6.41
CA ALA A 113 6.82 -0.39 5.74
C ALA A 113 6.79 -0.96 4.32
N VAL A 114 7.37 -0.23 3.37
CA VAL A 114 7.59 -0.67 1.99
C VAL A 114 9.08 -0.91 1.81
N CYS A 115 9.47 -2.17 1.63
CA CYS A 115 10.86 -2.60 1.51
C CYS A 115 11.19 -2.92 0.05
N LEU A 116 12.33 -2.42 -0.43
CA LEU A 116 12.98 -2.93 -1.62
C LEU A 116 13.93 -4.05 -1.21
N VAL A 117 13.82 -5.22 -1.84
CA VAL A 117 14.57 -6.42 -1.47
C VAL A 117 15.16 -7.03 -2.74
N ASN A 118 16.44 -7.42 -2.69
CA ASN A 118 17.07 -8.11 -3.81
C ASN A 118 16.68 -9.61 -3.84
N ARG A 119 17.12 -10.30 -4.89
CA ARG A 119 16.83 -11.73 -5.12
C ARG A 119 17.41 -12.69 -4.07
N ASP A 120 18.40 -12.22 -3.31
CA ASP A 120 19.05 -12.95 -2.22
C ASP A 120 18.38 -12.71 -0.85
N GLY A 121 17.28 -11.96 -0.82
CA GLY A 121 16.53 -11.68 0.42
C GLY A 121 17.12 -10.54 1.26
N ARG A 122 18.08 -9.77 0.74
CA ARG A 122 18.63 -8.60 1.43
C ARG A 122 17.74 -7.38 1.18
N ARG A 123 17.28 -6.76 2.26
CA ARG A 123 16.63 -5.44 2.23
C ARG A 123 17.64 -4.39 1.78
N LEU A 124 17.34 -3.70 0.68
CA LEU A 124 18.15 -2.63 0.11
C LEU A 124 17.71 -1.27 0.66
N ARG A 125 16.39 -1.04 0.74
CA ARG A 125 15.79 0.24 1.14
C ARG A 125 14.46 0.02 1.87
N GLN A 126 14.02 1.04 2.59
CA GLN A 126 12.75 1.01 3.31
C GLN A 126 12.14 2.41 3.45
N TYR A 127 10.83 2.48 3.20
CA TYR A 127 10.00 3.65 3.50
C TYR A 127 8.93 3.28 4.53
N ALA A 128 8.78 4.09 5.58
CA ALA A 128 7.80 3.89 6.65
C ALA A 128 6.50 4.67 6.41
N ASN A 129 5.36 4.10 6.74
CA ASN A 129 4.06 4.77 6.69
C ASN A 129 3.35 4.76 8.03
N ARG A 130 2.84 5.91 8.46
CA ARG A 130 1.99 6.09 9.64
C ARG A 130 0.58 5.60 9.34
N GLY A 131 0.41 4.29 9.29
CA GLY A 131 -0.86 3.66 8.97
C GLY A 131 -0.63 2.37 8.19
N HIS A 132 -1.70 1.63 7.95
CA HIS A 132 -1.62 0.37 7.25
C HIS A 132 -1.63 0.55 5.74
N LEU A 133 -0.75 -0.16 5.04
CA LEU A 133 -0.72 -0.30 3.59
C LEU A 133 -1.24 -1.70 3.20
N MET A 134 -2.19 -1.75 2.27
CA MET A 134 -2.93 -2.96 1.90
C MET A 134 -2.48 -3.54 0.57
N ALA A 135 -2.01 -2.69 -0.34
CA ALA A 135 -1.70 -3.07 -1.70
C ALA A 135 -0.41 -2.42 -2.18
N VAL A 136 0.21 -3.10 -3.15
CA VAL A 136 1.36 -2.65 -3.91
C VAL A 136 1.11 -2.91 -5.38
N ALA A 137 1.62 -2.03 -6.24
CA ALA A 137 1.75 -2.24 -7.67
C ALA A 137 3.13 -1.74 -8.12
N VAL A 138 3.70 -2.36 -9.14
CA VAL A 138 5.01 -2.02 -9.67
C VAL A 138 4.92 -1.97 -11.19
N ALA A 139 5.34 -0.84 -11.78
CA ALA A 139 5.37 -0.62 -13.22
C ALA A 139 6.14 0.67 -13.55
N ASP A 140 6.70 0.73 -14.76
CA ASP A 140 7.16 1.95 -15.42
C ASP A 140 5.96 2.87 -15.68
N ILE A 141 5.77 3.85 -14.79
CA ILE A 141 4.61 4.76 -14.80
C ILE A 141 4.93 6.01 -15.60
N ASP A 142 6.15 6.53 -15.48
CA ASP A 142 6.54 7.77 -16.12
C ASP A 142 7.21 7.60 -17.50
N GLY A 143 7.56 6.37 -17.87
CA GLY A 143 8.10 5.97 -19.17
C GLY A 143 9.61 6.11 -19.28
N ASP A 144 10.35 6.22 -18.17
CA ASP A 144 11.81 6.37 -18.19
C ASP A 144 12.58 5.04 -18.37
N GLY A 145 11.86 3.91 -18.32
CA GLY A 145 12.40 2.56 -18.47
C GLY A 145 12.81 1.89 -17.15
N LYS A 146 12.57 2.52 -16.01
CA LYS A 146 12.62 1.91 -14.68
C LYS A 146 11.20 1.77 -14.13
N ASP A 147 11.02 0.80 -13.24
CA ASP A 147 9.73 0.62 -12.59
C ASP A 147 9.60 1.50 -11.33
N GLU A 148 8.44 2.15 -11.16
CA GLU A 148 8.05 2.77 -9.90
C GLU A 148 7.24 1.81 -9.05
N ALA A 149 7.42 1.90 -7.73
CA ALA A 149 6.60 1.20 -6.76
C ALA A 149 5.52 2.09 -6.17
N LEU A 150 4.27 1.65 -6.30
CA LEU A 150 3.11 2.26 -5.67
C LEU A 150 2.64 1.44 -4.49
N ALA A 151 2.44 2.08 -3.33
CA ALA A 151 1.77 1.48 -2.18
C ALA A 151 0.60 2.33 -1.71
N THR A 152 -0.48 1.69 -1.26
CA THR A 152 -1.66 2.40 -0.76
C THR A 152 -2.30 1.75 0.45
N GLY A 153 -3.04 2.56 1.19
CA GLY A 153 -3.77 2.19 2.37
C GLY A 153 -4.28 3.45 3.06
N VAL A 154 -3.94 3.61 4.33
CA VAL A 154 -4.38 4.74 5.15
C VAL A 154 -3.21 5.48 5.76
N ASN A 155 -3.42 6.77 6.01
CA ASN A 155 -2.62 7.54 6.94
C ASN A 155 -3.45 7.80 8.21
N ASN A 156 -2.91 7.40 9.36
CA ASN A 156 -3.54 7.45 10.67
C ASN A 156 -3.25 8.76 11.42
N ALA A 157 -2.57 9.73 10.81
CA ALA A 157 -2.47 11.06 11.39
C ALA A 157 -3.88 11.66 11.54
N PRO A 158 -4.23 12.20 12.72
CA PRO A 158 -5.57 12.75 12.95
C PRO A 158 -6.03 13.78 11.93
N ALA A 159 -5.10 14.59 11.42
CA ALA A 159 -5.35 15.62 10.41
C ALA A 159 -5.76 15.05 9.04
N TYR A 160 -5.39 13.81 8.75
CA TYR A 160 -5.71 13.13 7.49
C TYR A 160 -6.80 12.10 7.70
N ASN A 161 -6.50 11.04 8.48
CA ASN A 161 -7.37 9.88 8.70
C ASN A 161 -8.00 9.36 7.40
N GLY A 162 -7.27 9.41 6.28
CA GLY A 162 -7.80 9.13 4.96
C GLY A 162 -6.87 8.24 4.13
N PRO A 163 -7.22 8.03 2.85
CA PRO A 163 -6.41 7.21 1.96
C PRO A 163 -5.07 7.89 1.70
N THR A 164 -4.03 7.08 1.50
CA THR A 164 -2.70 7.56 1.12
C THR A 164 -2.17 6.75 -0.06
N VAL A 165 -1.44 7.43 -0.94
CA VAL A 165 -0.63 6.84 -2.02
C VAL A 165 0.81 7.21 -1.77
N ILE A 166 1.70 6.23 -1.88
CA ILE A 166 3.14 6.42 -1.80
C ILE A 166 3.72 5.87 -3.10
N ALA A 167 4.45 6.72 -3.81
CA ALA A 167 5.26 6.36 -4.96
C ALA A 167 6.74 6.41 -4.57
N LEU A 168 7.49 5.38 -4.94
CA LEU A 168 8.92 5.23 -4.66
C LEU A 168 9.64 4.75 -5.92
N ASP A 169 10.91 5.13 -6.07
CA ASP A 169 11.74 4.76 -7.22
C ASP A 169 13.19 4.45 -6.80
N ASP A 170 14.08 4.30 -7.79
CA ASP A 170 15.50 4.05 -7.62
C ASP A 170 16.27 5.15 -6.88
N THR A 171 15.66 6.30 -6.61
CA THR A 171 16.30 7.47 -6.00
C THR A 171 15.63 7.84 -4.66
N TYR A 172 14.31 7.77 -4.59
CA TYR A 172 13.44 8.22 -3.52
C TYR A 172 12.69 7.04 -2.89
N TRP A 173 13.37 6.36 -1.95
CA TRP A 173 12.84 5.20 -1.22
C TRP A 173 13.36 5.15 0.21
N SER A 174 13.28 6.26 0.94
CA SER A 174 13.77 6.26 2.33
C SER A 174 12.97 7.18 3.25
N GLY A 175 13.18 7.00 4.54
CA GLY A 175 12.51 7.78 5.57
C GLY A 175 11.06 7.34 5.80
N ALA A 176 10.16 8.30 5.98
CA ALA A 176 8.81 8.03 6.46
C ALA A 176 7.75 9.02 5.96
N SER A 177 6.48 8.64 6.06
CA SER A 177 5.33 9.51 5.82
C SER A 177 5.19 10.54 6.95
N VAL A 178 6.07 11.53 6.99
CA VAL A 178 6.11 12.55 8.03
C VAL A 178 6.03 13.95 7.43
N ASP A 179 5.36 14.84 8.15
CA ASP A 179 5.15 16.24 7.82
C ASP A 179 4.67 16.98 9.08
N SER A 180 4.44 18.28 8.97
CA SER A 180 4.02 19.13 10.10
C SER A 180 2.70 18.70 10.75
N LEU A 181 1.83 18.00 10.03
CA LEU A 181 0.55 17.51 10.55
C LEU A 181 0.64 16.03 10.98
N CYS A 182 1.49 15.24 10.33
CA CYS A 182 1.63 13.81 10.59
C CYS A 182 2.54 13.51 11.78
N ASN A 183 3.73 14.08 11.83
CA ASN A 183 4.65 13.87 12.96
C ASN A 183 5.59 15.07 13.11
N PRO A 184 5.13 16.17 13.73
CA PRO A 184 5.92 17.38 13.86
C PRO A 184 7.17 17.14 14.69
N GLY A 185 8.32 17.52 14.15
CA GLY A 185 9.62 17.38 14.82
C GLY A 185 10.32 16.03 14.61
N CYS A 186 9.74 15.13 13.80
CA CYS A 186 10.45 13.92 13.37
C CYS A 186 11.71 14.29 12.55
N SER A 187 12.82 13.62 12.82
CA SER A 187 14.10 13.81 12.13
C SER A 187 14.26 12.95 10.88
N GLU A 188 13.46 11.90 10.73
CA GLU A 188 13.43 11.09 9.51
C GLU A 188 12.80 11.94 8.39
N PRO A 189 13.37 11.96 7.18
CA PRO A 189 12.81 12.74 6.07
C PRO A 189 11.61 12.01 5.45
N ASP A 190 10.78 12.73 4.71
CA ASP A 190 9.94 12.13 3.67
C ASP A 190 10.74 12.12 2.37
N SER A 191 11.41 11.00 2.09
CA SER A 191 12.17 10.79 0.84
C SER A 191 11.43 9.82 -0.08
N SER A 192 10.12 10.03 -0.25
CA SER A 192 9.32 9.42 -1.31
C SER A 192 9.43 10.23 -2.61
N LEU A 193 9.22 9.56 -3.75
CA LEU A 193 9.07 10.24 -5.04
C LEU A 193 7.83 11.16 -4.99
N ALA A 194 6.72 10.57 -4.54
CA ALA A 194 5.52 11.31 -4.17
C ALA A 194 4.79 10.59 -3.03
N ARG A 195 4.27 11.38 -2.08
CA ARG A 195 3.24 10.93 -1.15
C ARG A 195 2.03 11.82 -1.28
N VAL A 196 0.88 11.22 -1.58
CA VAL A 196 -0.41 11.90 -1.62
C VAL A 196 -1.29 11.39 -0.50
N VAL A 197 -1.90 12.29 0.26
CA VAL A 197 -2.78 11.96 1.39
C VAL A 197 -4.04 12.81 1.32
N PHE A 198 -5.18 12.19 1.59
CA PHE A 198 -6.48 12.85 1.56
C PHE A 198 -7.08 12.94 2.95
N GLY A 199 -7.96 13.94 3.14
CA GLY A 199 -8.76 14.06 4.35
C GLY A 199 -9.82 12.96 4.47
N THR A 200 -10.36 12.76 5.66
CA THR A 200 -11.46 11.82 5.90
C THR A 200 -12.81 12.32 5.37
N MET A 201 -13.82 11.45 5.41
CA MET A 201 -15.22 11.79 5.08
C MET A 201 -15.94 12.45 6.27
N PRO A 202 -16.99 13.27 6.04
CA PRO A 202 -17.76 13.90 7.12
C PRO A 202 -18.45 12.88 8.04
N GLU A 203 -18.70 13.24 9.31
CA GLU A 203 -19.19 12.34 10.36
C GLU A 203 -20.51 11.64 9.99
N GLU A 204 -21.41 12.37 9.32
CA GLU A 204 -22.69 11.84 8.86
C GLU A 204 -22.52 10.69 7.85
N TYR A 205 -21.48 10.72 7.02
CA TYR A 205 -21.15 9.61 6.12
C TYR A 205 -20.47 8.47 6.87
N GLN A 206 -19.62 8.79 7.85
CA GLN A 206 -18.98 7.78 8.68
C GLN A 206 -20.02 6.92 9.41
N ALA A 207 -21.10 7.55 9.91
CA ALA A 207 -22.20 6.87 10.58
C ALA A 207 -22.95 5.91 9.64
N VAL A 208 -23.26 6.34 8.41
CA VAL A 208 -23.97 5.50 7.43
C VAL A 208 -23.08 4.33 6.96
N MET A 209 -21.81 4.62 6.67
CA MET A 209 -20.87 3.63 6.18
C MET A 209 -20.37 2.66 7.26
N GLY A 210 -20.44 3.04 8.53
CA GLY A 210 -19.87 2.27 9.63
C GLY A 210 -18.34 2.24 9.60
N SER A 211 -17.72 3.26 9.00
CA SER A 211 -16.27 3.42 8.92
C SER A 211 -15.89 4.86 9.18
N LEU A 212 -14.80 5.06 9.92
CA LEU A 212 -14.28 6.40 10.22
C LEU A 212 -13.54 7.04 9.04
N ARG A 213 -13.27 6.27 7.98
CA ARG A 213 -12.38 6.69 6.89
C ARG A 213 -12.59 5.96 5.59
N ILE A 214 -12.04 6.56 4.54
CA ILE A 214 -11.82 5.94 3.23
C ILE A 214 -10.41 5.39 3.23
N SER A 215 -10.22 4.16 2.75
CA SER A 215 -8.93 3.47 2.77
C SER A 215 -8.52 3.07 1.36
N GLY A 216 -7.27 3.29 0.98
CA GLY A 216 -6.74 2.71 -0.25
C GLY A 216 -6.73 1.18 -0.19
N ASN A 217 -7.14 0.53 -1.26
CA ASN A 217 -7.32 -0.92 -1.30
C ASN A 217 -6.59 -1.60 -2.46
N GLY A 218 -6.34 -0.88 -3.56
CA GLY A 218 -5.66 -1.44 -4.73
C GLY A 218 -5.41 -0.40 -5.81
N PHE A 219 -4.61 -0.77 -6.79
CA PHE A 219 -4.31 0.05 -7.95
C PHE A 219 -4.69 -0.64 -9.24
N GLN A 220 -5.02 0.15 -10.25
CA GLN A 220 -4.93 -0.23 -11.65
C GLN A 220 -4.10 0.84 -12.36
N VAL A 221 -3.03 0.41 -13.01
CA VAL A 221 -2.26 1.27 -13.91
C VAL A 221 -2.79 1.02 -15.32
N VAL A 222 -3.24 2.07 -15.99
CA VAL A 222 -3.89 1.99 -17.30
C VAL A 222 -3.18 2.95 -18.25
N SER A 223 -2.61 2.43 -19.32
CA SER A 223 -2.10 3.26 -20.41
C SER A 223 -3.24 3.91 -21.16
N GLY A 224 -3.25 5.24 -21.22
CA GLY A 224 -4.21 6.00 -21.99
C GLY A 224 -3.98 5.87 -23.50
N PRO A 225 -4.98 6.24 -24.33
CA PRO A 225 -4.83 6.28 -25.80
C PRO A 225 -3.76 7.28 -26.28
N ASP A 226 -3.42 8.23 -25.42
CA ASP A 226 -2.36 9.23 -25.55
C ASP A 226 -0.96 8.67 -25.23
N GLY A 227 -0.87 7.40 -24.84
CA GLY A 227 0.38 6.74 -24.41
C GLY A 227 0.78 7.10 -22.97
N VAL A 228 -0.01 7.89 -22.26
CA VAL A 228 0.28 8.32 -20.88
C VAL A 228 -0.38 7.37 -19.90
N SER A 229 0.40 6.79 -19.00
CA SER A 229 -0.13 5.97 -17.90
C SER A 229 -0.98 6.81 -16.95
N ARG A 230 -2.14 6.29 -16.57
CA ARG A 230 -2.98 6.81 -15.49
C ARG A 230 -3.06 5.78 -14.39
N ILE A 231 -3.18 6.24 -13.16
CA ILE A 231 -3.30 5.39 -11.99
C ILE A 231 -4.72 5.54 -11.45
N ALA A 232 -5.47 4.45 -11.40
CA ALA A 232 -6.74 4.39 -10.69
C ALA A 232 -6.52 3.74 -9.32
N LEU A 233 -6.67 4.52 -8.26
CA LEU A 233 -6.73 4.03 -6.90
C LEU A 233 -8.15 3.55 -6.59
N GLN A 234 -8.27 2.28 -6.26
CA GLN A 234 -9.47 1.71 -5.69
C GLN A 234 -9.46 1.94 -4.18
N THR A 235 -10.53 2.49 -3.64
CA THR A 235 -10.68 2.71 -2.20
C THR A 235 -11.82 1.89 -1.62
N TYR A 236 -11.85 1.77 -0.29
CA TYR A 236 -12.88 1.09 0.48
C TYR A 236 -13.38 2.03 1.58
N SER A 237 -14.70 2.24 1.64
CA SER A 237 -15.32 3.13 2.64
C SER A 237 -16.06 2.42 3.77
N GLY A 238 -15.85 1.11 4.00
CA GLY A 238 -16.42 0.41 5.17
C GLY A 238 -17.42 -0.69 4.86
N ARG A 239 -18.02 -0.68 3.67
CA ARG A 239 -18.91 -1.74 3.17
C ARG A 239 -18.41 -2.27 1.84
N GLN A 240 -18.64 -3.56 1.59
CA GLN A 240 -18.21 -4.21 0.36
C GLN A 240 -18.81 -3.51 -0.87
N GLY A 241 -17.95 -3.13 -1.82
CA GLY A 241 -18.33 -2.43 -3.06
C GLY A 241 -18.65 -0.94 -2.88
N THR A 242 -18.57 -0.39 -1.66
CA THR A 242 -18.63 1.07 -1.45
C THR A 242 -17.24 1.63 -1.66
N ASP A 243 -16.98 2.01 -2.91
CA ASP A 243 -15.67 2.43 -3.37
C ASP A 243 -15.77 3.88 -3.84
N MET A 244 -14.71 4.66 -3.57
CA MET A 244 -14.49 5.97 -4.17
C MET A 244 -13.18 5.92 -4.96
N ASN A 245 -13.27 5.71 -6.26
CA ASN A 245 -12.11 5.56 -7.12
C ASN A 245 -11.49 6.92 -7.38
N ILE A 246 -10.17 7.02 -7.21
CA ILE A 246 -9.42 8.26 -7.44
C ILE A 246 -8.48 8.04 -8.63
N VAL A 247 -8.52 8.94 -9.60
CA VAL A 247 -7.64 8.88 -10.77
C VAL A 247 -6.47 9.84 -10.58
N PHE A 248 -5.28 9.41 -10.95
CA PHE A 248 -4.05 10.21 -10.96
C PHE A 248 -3.41 10.21 -12.35
N ASP A 249 -2.67 11.26 -12.65
CA ASP A 249 -1.72 11.26 -13.77
C ASP A 249 -0.44 10.45 -13.43
N ASN A 250 0.47 10.32 -14.40
CA ASN A 250 1.75 9.65 -14.23
C ASN A 250 2.77 10.42 -13.37
N ARG A 251 2.40 11.60 -12.86
CA ARG A 251 3.19 12.39 -11.90
C ARG A 251 2.57 12.37 -10.50
N PHE A 252 1.62 11.46 -10.29
CA PHE A 252 0.91 11.24 -9.04
C PHE A 252 0.11 12.46 -8.59
N ASN A 253 -0.36 13.30 -9.52
CA ASN A 253 -1.34 14.35 -9.21
C ASN A 253 -2.74 13.76 -9.28
N PRO A 254 -3.59 13.92 -8.24
CA PRO A 254 -4.96 13.46 -8.31
C PRO A 254 -5.77 14.34 -9.27
N LEU A 255 -6.54 13.72 -10.14
CA LEU A 255 -7.30 14.35 -11.21
C LEU A 255 -8.80 14.40 -10.89
N SER A 256 -9.36 13.28 -10.44
CA SER A 256 -10.78 13.16 -10.14
C SER A 256 -11.04 12.07 -9.11
N ALA A 257 -12.23 12.10 -8.51
CA ALA A 257 -12.74 11.05 -7.66
C ALA A 257 -14.21 10.77 -7.99
N ASP A 258 -14.56 9.49 -8.07
CA ASP A 258 -15.91 9.02 -8.37
C ASP A 258 -16.34 7.92 -7.41
N ILE A 259 -17.61 7.92 -7.02
CA ILE A 259 -18.18 6.90 -6.15
C ILE A 259 -18.89 5.82 -6.95
N SER A 260 -18.86 4.59 -6.44
CA SER A 260 -19.60 3.48 -7.04
C SER A 260 -21.12 3.66 -6.90
N ASP A 261 -21.89 3.02 -7.79
CA ASP A 261 -23.35 2.97 -7.66
C ASP A 261 -23.77 2.31 -6.34
N THR A 262 -23.00 1.35 -5.83
CA THR A 262 -23.23 0.73 -4.54
C THR A 262 -23.06 1.72 -3.39
N TYR A 263 -22.08 2.63 -3.46
CA TYR A 263 -21.93 3.72 -2.48
C TYR A 263 -23.21 4.56 -2.42
N ARG A 264 -23.74 4.99 -3.57
CA ARG A 264 -25.00 5.76 -3.66
C ARG A 264 -26.19 4.96 -3.14
N GLY A 265 -26.28 3.68 -3.51
CA GLY A 265 -27.34 2.77 -3.07
C GLY A 265 -27.40 2.60 -1.55
N VAL A 266 -26.24 2.57 -0.87
CA VAL A 266 -26.19 2.51 0.59
C VAL A 266 -26.76 3.77 1.25
N LEU A 267 -26.48 4.97 0.70
CA LEU A 267 -27.04 6.22 1.23
C LEU A 267 -28.58 6.24 1.10
N LEU A 268 -29.09 5.85 -0.08
CA LEU A 268 -30.53 5.73 -0.34
C LEU A 268 -31.19 4.73 0.60
N ALA A 269 -30.60 3.55 0.77
CA ALA A 269 -31.13 2.50 1.64
C ALA A 269 -31.14 2.89 3.12
N ALA A 270 -30.24 3.79 3.53
CA ALA A 270 -30.22 4.34 4.88
C ALA A 270 -31.28 5.44 5.11
N GLY A 271 -32.07 5.80 4.09
CA GLY A 271 -33.00 6.93 4.14
C GLY A 271 -32.28 8.28 4.29
N ALA A 272 -31.04 8.36 3.79
CA ALA A 272 -30.16 9.51 3.91
C ALA A 272 -30.17 10.35 2.63
N ASP A 273 -31.35 10.62 2.06
CA ASP A 273 -31.50 11.37 0.80
C ASP A 273 -30.87 12.77 0.87
N SER A 274 -30.90 13.39 2.05
CA SER A 274 -30.25 14.68 2.32
C SER A 274 -28.72 14.65 2.16
N LEU A 275 -28.11 13.46 2.17
CA LEU A 275 -26.68 13.27 1.93
C LEU A 275 -26.34 13.08 0.45
N LEU A 276 -27.31 13.04 -0.47
CA LEU A 276 -26.99 12.93 -1.90
C LEU A 276 -26.49 14.26 -2.48
N ASP A 277 -26.87 15.37 -1.86
CA ASP A 277 -26.53 16.72 -2.31
C ASP A 277 -25.29 17.29 -1.60
N SER A 278 -24.62 16.53 -0.72
CA SER A 278 -23.42 16.95 0.01
C SER A 278 -22.31 15.89 -0.02
N GLY A 279 -21.17 16.17 0.64
CA GLY A 279 -20.11 15.20 0.91
C GLY A 279 -19.66 14.37 -0.30
N PRO A 280 -19.20 13.11 -0.09
CA PRO A 280 -18.73 12.24 -1.18
C PRO A 280 -19.73 12.01 -2.32
N ALA A 281 -21.05 12.15 -2.07
CA ALA A 281 -22.06 11.99 -3.13
C ALA A 281 -22.13 13.21 -4.07
N ASN A 282 -21.83 14.40 -3.56
CA ASN A 282 -21.79 15.64 -4.31
C ASN A 282 -20.49 15.77 -5.12
N GLU A 283 -20.62 16.12 -6.40
CA GLU A 283 -19.48 16.27 -7.32
C GLU A 283 -18.54 17.42 -6.95
N ALA A 284 -19.09 18.61 -6.67
CA ALA A 284 -18.28 19.77 -6.29
C ALA A 284 -17.50 19.53 -4.98
N TRP A 285 -18.05 18.75 -4.05
CA TRP A 285 -17.30 18.33 -2.87
C TRP A 285 -16.14 17.40 -3.23
N ARG A 286 -16.34 16.42 -4.14
CA ARG A 286 -15.26 15.52 -4.57
C ARG A 286 -14.14 16.27 -5.28
N GLU A 287 -14.48 17.23 -6.13
CA GLU A 287 -13.50 18.12 -6.78
C GLU A 287 -12.69 18.90 -5.74
N ALA A 288 -13.34 19.51 -4.75
CA ALA A 288 -12.67 20.24 -3.68
C ALA A 288 -11.82 19.32 -2.79
N TRP A 289 -12.28 18.10 -2.52
CA TRP A 289 -11.57 17.11 -1.72
C TRP A 289 -10.32 16.58 -2.43
N VAL A 290 -10.41 16.35 -3.75
CA VAL A 290 -9.26 16.00 -4.60
C VAL A 290 -8.25 17.16 -4.67
N ALA A 291 -8.72 18.38 -4.89
CA ALA A 291 -7.87 19.57 -4.94
C ALA A 291 -7.21 19.90 -3.58
N GLY A 292 -7.85 19.51 -2.48
CA GLY A 292 -7.34 19.67 -1.12
C GLY A 292 -6.40 18.56 -0.64
N ALA A 293 -6.05 17.59 -1.49
CA ALA A 293 -5.14 16.52 -1.13
C ALA A 293 -3.73 17.07 -0.80
N GLY A 294 -3.16 16.61 0.32
CA GLY A 294 -1.78 16.91 0.67
C GLY A 294 -0.84 16.12 -0.23
N ARG A 295 0.16 16.79 -0.82
CA ARG A 295 1.21 16.17 -1.63
C ARG A 295 2.58 16.52 -1.05
N PHE A 296 3.45 15.52 -0.93
CA PHE A 296 4.79 15.59 -0.35
C PHE A 296 5.79 14.78 -1.20
N GLY A 297 7.08 14.86 -0.87
CA GLY A 297 8.16 14.12 -1.57
C GLY A 297 8.90 14.94 -2.62
N ALA A 298 9.77 14.28 -3.38
CA ALA A 298 10.70 14.90 -4.33
C ALA A 298 10.04 15.80 -5.40
N GLY A 299 8.82 15.44 -5.82
CA GLY A 299 8.03 16.19 -6.79
C GLY A 299 7.36 17.46 -6.25
N THR A 300 7.58 17.84 -4.99
CA THR A 300 6.97 19.02 -4.36
C THR A 300 7.93 20.21 -4.34
N MET A 301 8.07 20.89 -5.48
CA MET A 301 8.57 22.27 -5.46
C MET A 301 7.50 23.18 -4.84
N GLY A 302 7.59 23.39 -3.53
CA GLY A 302 6.98 24.52 -2.82
C GLY A 302 5.47 24.49 -2.64
N ALA A 303 5.01 23.86 -1.55
CA ALA A 303 3.76 24.24 -0.91
C ALA A 303 3.89 24.07 0.61
N GLY A 304 4.83 24.81 1.20
CA GLY A 304 4.69 25.23 2.59
C GLY A 304 3.57 26.26 2.65
N ARG A 305 2.44 25.89 3.24
CA ARG A 305 1.50 26.81 3.87
C ARG A 305 1.06 26.22 5.19
#